data_AF-A0A6S7H681-F1
#
_entry.id   AF-A0A6S7H681-F1
#
_cell.length_a   1.000
_cell.length_b   1.000
_cell.length_c   1.000
_cell.angle_alpha   90.00
_cell.angle_beta   90.00
_cell.angle_gamma   90.00
#
_symmetry.space_group_name_H-M   'P 1'
#
loop_
_entity.id
_entity.type
_entity.pdbx_description
1 polymer ?
#
loop_
_entity_poly.entity_id
_entity_poly.type
_entity_poly.pdbx_seq_one_letter_code
_entity_poly.pdbx_strand_id
1 'polypeptide(L)'
;MTKEKKWEKVIEYSDKALEVHPENVKALFRKGQAYYHVKNWDKAFEAIQQARKIEPDDANIKKYLSKLQQELNKYREKQKAMYAAMFKK
;
A
#
# COMPACT_ATOMS: atom_id res chain seq x y z
N MET A 1 -8.77 12.96 16.96
CA MET A 1 -8.07 11.78 16.43
C MET A 1 -7.72 12.04 14.98
N THR A 2 -6.44 12.28 14.67
CA THR A 2 -5.98 12.60 13.30
C THR A 2 -6.32 11.47 12.34
N LYS A 3 -6.48 11.79 11.04
CA LYS A 3 -6.77 10.77 10.01
C LYS A 3 -5.70 9.67 10.00
N GLU A 4 -4.43 10.03 10.20
CA GLU A 4 -3.30 9.09 10.29
C GLU A 4 -3.48 8.05 11.40
N LYS A 5 -3.83 8.48 12.62
CA LYS A 5 -4.08 7.58 13.76
C LYS A 5 -5.24 6.60 13.50
N LYS A 6 -6.17 6.92 12.60
CA LYS A 6 -7.23 5.99 12.18
C LYS A 6 -6.67 4.91 11.25
N TRP A 7 -5.80 5.26 10.31
CA TRP A 7 -5.20 4.30 9.38
C TRP A 7 -4.22 3.34 10.06
N GLU A 8 -3.47 3.81 11.05
CA GLU A 8 -2.62 2.93 11.88
C GLU A 8 -3.44 1.85 12.59
N LYS A 9 -4.59 2.20 13.15
CA LYS A 9 -5.53 1.21 13.72
C LYS A 9 -6.06 0.25 12.67
N VAL A 10 -6.35 0.73 11.45
CA VAL A 10 -6.80 -0.16 10.36
C VAL A 10 -5.70 -1.16 10.02
N ILE A 11 -4.44 -0.76 10.01
CA ILE A 11 -3.31 -1.67 9.81
C ILE A 11 -3.30 -2.73 10.92
N GLU A 12 -3.35 -2.32 12.20
CA GLU A 12 -3.35 -3.23 13.34
C GLU A 12 -4.51 -4.25 13.29
N TYR A 13 -5.73 -3.80 13.01
CA TYR A 13 -6.88 -4.70 12.89
C TYR A 13 -6.78 -5.62 11.68
N SER A 14 -6.21 -5.13 10.58
CA SER A 14 -5.99 -5.96 9.40
C SER A 14 -4.92 -7.03 9.68
N ASP A 15 -3.88 -6.69 10.43
CA ASP A 15 -2.85 -7.64 10.85
C ASP A 15 -3.43 -8.76 11.71
N LYS A 16 -4.22 -8.43 12.73
CA LYS A 16 -4.94 -9.42 13.56
C LYS A 16 -5.86 -10.32 12.72
N ALA A 17 -6.55 -9.74 11.73
CA ALA A 17 -7.39 -10.53 10.83
C ALA A 17 -6.57 -11.50 9.95
N LEU A 18 -5.36 -11.10 9.55
CA LEU A 18 -4.44 -11.91 8.76
C LEU A 18 -3.71 -12.97 9.60
N GLU A 19 -3.54 -12.76 10.90
CA GLU A 19 -3.04 -13.79 11.82
C GLU A 19 -3.99 -14.98 11.90
N VAL A 20 -5.31 -14.71 11.91
CA VAL A 20 -6.34 -15.77 11.94
C VAL A 20 -6.62 -16.33 10.54
N HIS A 21 -6.65 -15.45 9.53
CA HIS A 21 -6.92 -15.81 8.14
C HIS A 21 -5.91 -15.14 7.20
N PRO A 22 -4.75 -15.78 6.96
CA PRO A 22 -3.65 -15.20 6.19
C PRO A 22 -4.02 -14.81 4.75
N GLU A 23 -5.00 -15.51 4.17
CA GLU A 23 -5.46 -15.30 2.79
C GLU A 23 -6.73 -14.44 2.71
N ASN A 24 -7.05 -13.69 3.77
CA ASN A 24 -8.21 -12.80 3.75
C ASN A 24 -7.97 -11.60 2.82
N VAL A 25 -8.47 -11.71 1.59
CA VAL A 25 -8.35 -10.68 0.55
C VAL A 25 -8.87 -9.32 1.01
N LYS A 26 -9.99 -9.30 1.75
CA LYS A 26 -10.56 -8.04 2.27
C LYS A 26 -9.65 -7.39 3.30
N ALA A 27 -9.01 -8.17 4.17
CA ALA A 27 -8.04 -7.67 5.15
C ALA A 27 -6.77 -7.16 4.45
N LEU A 28 -6.23 -7.90 3.48
CA LEU A 28 -5.10 -7.47 2.65
C LEU A 28 -5.41 -6.16 1.90
N PHE A 29 -6.61 -6.06 1.32
CA PHE A 29 -7.05 -4.86 0.61
C PHE A 29 -7.15 -3.65 1.54
N ARG A 30 -7.78 -3.80 2.71
CA ARG A 30 -7.88 -2.73 3.72
C ARG A 30 -6.51 -2.31 4.27
N LYS A 31 -5.62 -3.27 4.51
CA LYS A 31 -4.23 -3.01 4.91
C LYS A 31 -3.50 -2.19 3.85
N GLY A 32 -3.63 -2.57 2.58
CA GLY A 32 -3.07 -1.81 1.45
C GLY A 32 -3.61 -0.37 1.36
N GLN A 33 -4.92 -0.19 1.53
CA GLN A 33 -5.55 1.13 1.57
C GLN A 33 -5.04 1.98 2.74
N ALA A 34 -4.90 1.39 3.92
CA ALA A 34 -4.39 2.10 5.08
C ALA A 34 -2.93 2.54 4.89
N TYR A 35 -2.08 1.68 4.36
CA TYR A 35 -0.70 2.04 4.01
C TYR A 35 -0.61 3.15 2.96
N TYR A 36 -1.50 3.13 1.95
CA TYR A 36 -1.61 4.21 0.97
C TYR A 36 -1.90 5.55 1.67
N HIS A 37 -2.81 5.56 2.63
CA HIS A 37 -3.19 6.79 3.33
C HIS A 37 -2.12 7.34 4.28
N VAL A 38 -1.27 6.47 4.84
CA VAL A 38 -0.07 6.90 5.59
C VAL A 38 1.15 7.10 4.69
N LYS A 39 0.96 7.13 3.36
CA LYS A 39 1.99 7.35 2.33
C LYS A 39 3.12 6.33 2.35
N ASN A 40 2.88 5.14 2.89
CA ASN A 40 3.81 4.02 2.81
C ASN A 40 3.50 3.20 1.55
N TRP A 41 4.00 3.69 0.41
CA TRP A 41 3.65 3.14 -0.91
C TRP A 41 4.15 1.71 -1.11
N ASP A 42 5.35 1.38 -0.61
CA ASP A 42 5.93 0.03 -0.76
C ASP A 42 5.09 -1.01 0.01
N LYS A 43 4.75 -0.74 1.28
CA LYS A 43 3.90 -1.67 2.06
C LYS A 43 2.47 -1.75 1.51
N ALA A 44 1.94 -0.65 0.99
CA ALA A 44 0.66 -0.69 0.31
C ALA A 44 0.71 -1.64 -0.90
N PHE A 45 1.82 -1.63 -1.64
CA PHE A 45 1.97 -2.40 -2.86
C PHE A 45 2.09 -3.89 -2.57
N GLU A 46 2.86 -4.25 -1.55
CA GLU A 46 2.96 -5.63 -1.07
C GLU A 46 1.61 -6.21 -0.67
N ALA A 47 0.82 -5.49 0.15
CA ALA A 47 -0.47 -5.96 0.61
C ALA A 47 -1.48 -6.16 -0.55
N ILE A 48 -1.54 -5.22 -1.49
CA ILE A 48 -2.44 -5.34 -2.66
C ILE A 48 -1.94 -6.41 -3.63
N GLN A 49 -0.62 -6.60 -3.76
CA GLN A 49 -0.08 -7.71 -4.55
C GLN A 49 -0.43 -9.07 -3.96
N GLN A 50 -0.38 -9.24 -2.64
CA GLN A 50 -0.83 -10.45 -1.97
C GLN A 50 -2.33 -10.69 -2.24
N ALA A 51 -3.16 -9.64 -2.12
CA ALA A 51 -4.57 -9.72 -2.46
C ALA A 51 -4.80 -10.18 -3.92
N ARG A 52 -4.02 -9.64 -4.87
CA ARG A 52 -4.08 -10.05 -6.29
C ARG A 52 -3.64 -11.50 -6.51
N LYS A 53 -2.71 -12.03 -5.72
CA LYS A 53 -2.29 -13.43 -5.86
C LYS A 53 -3.42 -14.40 -5.52
N ILE A 54 -4.29 -14.01 -4.59
CA ILE A 54 -5.43 -14.82 -4.14
C ILE A 54 -6.64 -14.62 -5.07
N GLU A 55 -6.96 -13.36 -5.39
CA GLU A 55 -8.04 -12.99 -6.31
C GLU A 55 -7.48 -12.23 -7.51
N PRO A 56 -6.91 -12.94 -8.51
CA PRO A 56 -6.28 -12.30 -9.66
C PRO A 56 -7.27 -11.58 -10.56
N ASP A 57 -8.56 -11.92 -10.50
CA ASP A 57 -9.61 -11.37 -11.36
C ASP A 57 -10.46 -10.26 -10.76
N ASP A 58 -10.23 -9.90 -9.49
CA ASP A 58 -10.94 -8.79 -8.87
C ASP A 58 -10.55 -7.45 -9.54
N ALA A 59 -11.55 -6.81 -10.15
CA ALA A 59 -11.36 -5.55 -10.86
C ALA A 59 -10.97 -4.38 -9.95
N ASN A 60 -11.40 -4.38 -8.68
CA ASN A 60 -11.05 -3.36 -7.70
C ASN A 60 -9.57 -3.47 -7.32
N ILE A 61 -9.07 -4.69 -7.11
CA ILE A 61 -7.66 -4.96 -6.85
C ILE A 61 -6.80 -4.50 -8.03
N LYS A 62 -7.16 -4.89 -9.26
CA LYS A 62 -6.46 -4.46 -10.49
C LYS A 62 -6.40 -2.94 -10.59
N LYS A 63 -7.54 -2.26 -10.41
CA LYS A 63 -7.65 -0.80 -10.47
C LYS A 63 -6.81 -0.12 -9.39
N TYR A 64 -6.86 -0.64 -8.16
CA TYR A 64 -6.14 -0.06 -7.03
C TYR A 64 -4.62 -0.23 -7.18
N LEU A 65 -4.17 -1.40 -7.64
CA LEU A 65 -2.76 -1.68 -7.91
C LEU A 65 -2.20 -0.76 -9.00
N SER A 66 -2.96 -0.54 -10.09
CA SER A 66 -2.57 0.40 -11.15
C SER A 66 -2.38 1.82 -10.61
N LYS A 67 -3.33 2.31 -9.79
CA LYS A 67 -3.21 3.62 -9.14
C LYS A 67 -1.97 3.70 -8.24
N LEU A 68 -1.73 2.66 -7.44
CA LEU A 68 -0.63 2.62 -6.51
C LEU A 68 0.73 2.57 -7.21
N GLN A 69 0.84 1.86 -8.34
CA GLN A 69 2.04 1.83 -9.16
C GLN A 69 2.41 3.22 -9.68
N GLN A 70 1.41 4.01 -10.10
CA GLN A 70 1.63 5.39 -10.55
C GLN A 70 2.17 6.28 -9.42
N GLU A 71 1.60 6.18 -8.22
CA GLU A 71 2.07 6.95 -7.06
C GLU A 71 3.48 6.52 -6.61
N LEU A 72 3.76 5.21 -6.62
CA LEU A 72 5.07 4.66 -6.30
C LEU A 72 6.14 5.13 -7.29
N ASN A 73 5.85 5.13 -8.59
CA ASN A 73 6.77 5.62 -9.62
C ASN A 73 7.05 7.11 -9.43
N LYS A 74 6.02 7.94 -9.20
CA LYS A 74 6.19 9.38 -8.92
C LYS A 74 7.05 9.62 -7.67
N TYR A 75 6.84 8.83 -6.61
CA TYR A 75 7.62 8.91 -5.39
C TYR A 75 9.10 8.59 -5.67
N ARG A 76 9.38 7.50 -6.38
CA ARG A 76 10.74 7.08 -6.75
C ARG A 76 11.45 8.08 -7.64
N GLU A 77 10.76 8.64 -8.64
CA GLU A 77 11.31 9.70 -9.50
C GLU A 77 11.69 10.95 -8.69
N LYS A 78 10.82 11.38 -7.76
CA LYS A 78 11.12 12.51 -6.87
C LYS A 78 12.33 12.23 -5.98
N GLN A 79 12.41 11.04 -5.39
CA GLN A 79 13.56 10.63 -4.59
C GLN A 79 14.83 10.67 -5.43
N LYS A 80 14.82 10.05 -6.62
CA LYS A 80 15.97 10.02 -7.55
C LYS A 80 16.42 11.42 -7.93
N ALA A 81 15.49 12.32 -8.26
CA ALA A 81 15.81 13.71 -8.60
C ALA A 81 16.43 14.46 -7.41
N MET A 82 15.91 14.28 -6.20
CA MET A 82 16.44 14.88 -4.98
C MET A 82 17.86 14.37 -4.68
N TYR A 83 18.11 13.06 -4.76
CA TYR A 83 19.45 12.49 -4.60
C TYR A 83 20.41 13.03 -5.66
N ALA A 84 20.02 13.05 -6.93
CA ALA A 84 20.86 13.57 -8.01
C ALA A 84 21.22 15.05 -7.82
N ALA A 85 20.31 15.86 -7.27
CA ALA A 85 20.58 17.26 -6.93
C ALA A 85 21.51 17.40 -5.72
N MET A 86 21.43 16.48 -4.75
CA MET A 86 22.26 16.50 -3.54
C MET A 86 23.74 16.19 -3.82
N PHE A 87 24.02 15.32 -4.79
CA PHE A 87 25.40 14.94 -5.18
C PHE A 87 25.99 15.75 -6.33
N LYS A 88 25.23 16.70 -6.90
CA LYS A 88 25.70 17.61 -7.96
C LYS A 88 26.35 18.90 -7.44
N LYS A 89 26.59 18.99 -6.13
CA LYS A 89 27.20 20.13 -5.45
C LYS A 89 28.45 19.68 -4.72
#